data_AF-A0A8C9DF14-F1
#
_entry.id   AF-A0A8C9DF14-F1
#
_cell.length_a   1.000
_cell.length_b   1.000
_cell.length_c   1.000
_cell.angle_alpha   90.00
_cell.angle_beta   90.00
_cell.angle_gamma   90.00
#
_symmetry.space_group_name_H-M   'P 1'
#
loop_
_entity.id
_entity.type
_entity.pdbx_description
1 polymer ?
#
loop_
_entity_poly.entity_id
_entity_poly.type
_entity_poly.pdbx_seq_one_letter_code
_entity_poly.pdbx_strand_id
1 'polypeptide(L)'
;MAASAGEFFLFYEPQKDYWGFLTPMTVPRIQGLAAVYKDSIYYIAGTCGNHQRMFTVEAYDIELNKWTRKKDFPCDQSINPYLKLVLFQNKLHLFVRATQVTVEEHVFRTSRKNSLYQYDDIADQWMKVYETPDRLWDLGRHFECAVAKLYPQCLQKVL
;
A
#
# COMPACT_ATOMS: atom_id res chain seq x y z
N MET A 1 21.10 23.37 9.16
CA MET A 1 21.18 22.08 8.47
C MET A 1 19.84 21.39 8.65
N ALA A 2 19.00 21.34 7.61
CA ALA A 2 17.78 20.54 7.69
C ALA A 2 18.19 19.07 7.69
N ALA A 3 17.92 18.35 8.78
CA ALA A 3 18.09 16.91 8.81
C ALA A 3 17.29 16.32 7.65
N SER A 4 17.91 15.49 6.82
CA SER A 4 17.18 14.91 5.70
C SER A 4 16.21 13.85 6.27
N ALA A 5 14.96 13.90 5.82
CA ALA A 5 13.90 13.16 6.48
C ALA A 5 14.07 11.64 6.28
N GLY A 6 14.08 10.85 7.37
CA GLY A 6 14.23 9.39 7.33
C GLY A 6 15.66 8.86 7.52
N GLU A 7 16.59 9.69 7.99
CA GLU A 7 18.00 9.30 8.26
C GLU A 7 18.22 8.53 9.56
N PHE A 8 17.31 8.66 10.53
CA PHE A 8 17.45 8.06 11.85
C PHE A 8 16.38 7.01 12.09
N PHE A 9 16.79 5.87 12.64
CA PHE A 9 15.91 4.87 13.21
C PHE A 9 16.24 4.74 14.69
N LEU A 10 15.24 4.88 15.55
CA LEU A 10 15.43 4.99 17.00
C LEU A 10 14.65 3.89 17.71
N PHE A 11 15.16 3.46 18.85
CA PHE A 11 14.43 2.64 19.80
C PHE A 11 14.25 3.39 21.12
N TYR A 12 13.21 3.02 21.86
CA TYR A 12 12.94 3.55 23.20
C TYR A 12 13.01 2.41 24.21
N GLU A 13 13.74 2.61 25.30
CA GLU A 13 13.79 1.72 26.46
C GLU A 13 13.02 2.34 27.62
N PRO A 14 11.77 1.90 27.90
CA PRO A 14 10.92 2.54 28.90
C PRO A 14 11.46 2.50 30.32
N GLN A 15 12.23 1.46 30.66
CA GLN A 15 12.77 1.28 32.02
C GLN A 15 13.87 2.31 32.35
N LYS A 16 14.55 2.85 31.34
CA LYS A 16 15.63 3.84 31.51
C LYS A 16 15.23 5.23 31.02
N ASP A 17 14.01 5.38 30.50
CA ASP A 17 13.54 6.56 29.79
C ASP A 17 14.56 7.06 28.76
N TYR A 18 15.04 6.14 27.93
CA TYR A 18 16.17 6.37 27.05
C TYR A 18 15.81 6.11 25.59
N TRP A 19 16.21 7.03 24.71
CA TRP A 19 16.19 6.85 23.27
C TRP A 19 17.59 6.51 22.76
N GLY A 20 17.70 5.39 22.04
CA GLY A 20 18.95 4.98 21.39
C GLY A 20 18.80 4.90 19.88
N PHE A 21 19.94 4.81 19.19
CA PHE A 21 20.00 4.67 17.75
C PHE A 21 20.04 3.20 17.32
N LEU A 22 19.29 2.88 16.28
CA LEU A 22 19.36 1.63 15.53
C LEU A 22 19.98 1.90 14.14
N THR A 23 20.31 0.82 13.43
CA THR A 23 20.73 0.91 12.03
C THR A 23 19.61 1.55 11.20
N PRO A 24 19.86 2.66 10.49
CA PRO A 24 18.84 3.30 9.67
C PRO A 24 18.52 2.48 8.41
N MET A 25 17.36 2.75 7.81
CA MET A 25 16.95 2.15 6.53
C MET A 25 17.99 2.41 5.43
N THR A 26 18.14 1.47 4.49
CA THR A 26 19.09 1.65 3.37
C THR A 26 18.59 2.68 2.36
N VAL A 27 17.26 2.88 2.28
CA VAL A 27 16.64 3.94 1.48
C VAL A 27 15.90 4.90 2.42
N PRO A 28 16.51 6.06 2.78
CA PRO A 28 15.87 7.06 3.61
C PRO A 28 14.56 7.56 3.00
N ARG A 29 13.48 7.46 3.77
CA ARG A 29 12.13 7.88 3.36
C ARG A 29 11.23 8.13 4.57
N ILE A 30 10.17 8.88 4.34
CA ILE A 30 9.11 9.17 5.31
C ILE A 30 7.74 8.79 4.77
N GLN A 31 6.71 8.86 5.62
CA GLN A 31 5.32 8.62 5.23
C GLN A 31 5.05 7.24 4.60
N GLY A 32 5.90 6.25 4.86
CA GLY A 32 5.65 4.87 4.51
C GLY A 32 4.74 4.16 5.51
N LEU A 33 4.57 2.86 5.29
CA LEU A 33 3.73 1.97 6.08
C LEU A 33 4.63 1.01 6.86
N ALA A 34 4.41 0.88 8.16
CA ALA A 34 5.18 -0.04 9.00
C ALA A 34 4.28 -1.11 9.63
N ALA A 35 4.77 -2.35 9.71
CA ALA A 35 4.12 -3.42 10.45
C ALA A 35 5.14 -4.44 10.96
N VAL A 36 4.86 -5.05 12.11
CA VAL A 36 5.61 -6.20 12.60
C VAL A 36 5.06 -7.46 11.93
N TYR A 37 5.89 -8.20 11.22
CA TYR A 37 5.51 -9.45 10.58
C TYR A 37 6.55 -10.52 10.89
N LYS A 38 6.12 -11.56 11.62
CA LYS A 38 7.03 -12.52 12.27
C LYS A 38 8.01 -11.73 13.16
N ASP A 39 9.31 -12.00 13.05
CA ASP A 39 10.35 -11.39 13.89
C ASP A 39 11.02 -10.18 13.23
N SER A 40 10.32 -9.50 12.31
CA SER A 40 10.87 -8.36 11.57
C SER A 40 9.87 -7.20 11.45
N ILE A 41 10.41 -5.99 11.39
CA ILE A 41 9.64 -4.77 11.09
C ILE A 41 9.71 -4.53 9.58
N TYR A 42 8.58 -4.63 8.89
CA TYR A 42 8.49 -4.28 7.48
C TYR A 42 8.16 -2.80 7.33
N TYR A 43 8.92 -2.09 6.50
CA TYR A 43 8.64 -0.72 6.10
C TYR A 43 8.43 -0.65 4.58
N ILE A 44 7.24 -0.26 4.18
CA ILE A 44 6.75 -0.35 2.80
C ILE A 44 6.39 1.03 2.29
N ALA A 45 6.83 1.31 1.06
CA ALA A 45 6.59 2.55 0.36
C ALA A 45 7.08 3.79 1.15
N GLY A 46 6.68 4.98 0.71
CA GLY A 46 6.99 6.25 1.35
C GLY A 46 7.44 7.30 0.34
N THR A 47 8.02 8.38 0.84
CA THR A 47 8.47 9.54 0.07
C THR A 47 9.90 9.86 0.46
N CYS A 48 10.80 9.99 -0.52
CA CYS A 48 12.19 10.41 -0.29
C CYS A 48 12.36 11.93 -0.50
N GLY A 49 13.58 12.45 -0.26
CA GLY A 49 13.84 13.89 -0.08
C GLY A 49 13.46 14.83 -1.24
N ASN A 50 13.29 14.33 -2.46
CA ASN A 50 12.82 15.08 -3.63
C ASN A 50 11.29 14.99 -3.85
N HIS A 51 10.54 14.59 -2.82
CA HIS A 51 9.11 14.27 -2.89
C HIS A 51 8.76 13.12 -3.85
N GLN A 52 9.75 12.34 -4.30
CA GLN A 52 9.51 11.16 -5.11
C GLN A 52 8.93 10.05 -4.25
N ARG A 53 7.81 9.50 -4.72
CA ARG A 53 7.17 8.36 -4.09
C ARG A 53 7.94 7.10 -4.43
N MET A 54 8.11 6.28 -3.41
CA MET A 54 8.82 5.03 -3.45
C MET A 54 7.82 3.91 -3.12
N PHE A 55 7.95 2.78 -3.80
CA PHE A 55 7.19 1.55 -3.49
C PHE A 55 8.11 0.47 -2.93
N THR A 56 9.24 0.89 -2.40
CA THR A 56 10.30 0.03 -1.89
C THR A 56 9.89 -0.67 -0.61
N VAL A 57 10.30 -1.92 -0.46
CA VAL A 57 10.03 -2.73 0.73
C VAL A 57 11.36 -3.07 1.40
N GLU A 58 11.48 -2.74 2.68
CA GLU A 58 12.60 -3.20 3.50
C GLU A 58 12.07 -3.88 4.75
N ALA A 59 12.77 -4.92 5.21
CA ALA A 59 12.50 -5.60 6.47
C ALA A 59 13.70 -5.41 7.41
N TYR A 60 13.43 -4.98 8.63
CA TYR A 60 14.40 -4.84 9.70
C TYR A 60 14.36 -6.06 10.59
N ASP A 61 15.48 -6.77 10.66
CA ASP A 61 15.73 -7.84 11.63
C ASP A 61 16.13 -7.21 12.96
N ILE A 62 15.33 -7.46 13.99
CA ILE A 62 15.48 -6.85 15.31
C ILE A 62 16.71 -7.40 16.05
N GLU A 63 16.98 -8.69 15.91
CA GLU A 63 18.10 -9.38 16.58
C GLU A 63 19.44 -8.99 15.93
N LEU A 64 19.46 -8.88 14.61
CA LEU A 64 20.67 -8.55 13.85
C LEU A 64 20.90 -7.04 13.70
N ASN A 65 19.95 -6.21 14.12
CA ASN A 65 19.96 -4.76 13.91
C ASN A 65 20.30 -4.38 12.46
N LYS A 66 19.58 -4.99 11.51
CA LYS A 66 19.92 -4.90 10.08
C LYS A 66 18.69 -4.82 9.20
N TRP A 67 18.73 -3.90 8.24
CA TRP A 67 17.76 -3.81 7.15
C TRP A 67 18.14 -4.72 5.99
N THR A 68 17.14 -5.37 5.40
CA THR A 68 17.26 -6.18 4.20
C THR A 68 16.24 -5.73 3.16
N ARG A 69 16.69 -5.57 1.91
CA ARG A 69 15.81 -5.24 0.78
C ARG A 69 14.91 -6.44 0.45
N LYS A 70 13.62 -6.19 0.26
CA LYS A 70 12.63 -7.17 -0.19
C LYS A 70 12.06 -6.74 -1.53
N LYS A 71 11.19 -7.57 -2.11
CA LYS A 71 10.49 -7.26 -3.35
C LYS A 71 9.62 -6.03 -3.20
N ASP A 72 9.94 -5.03 -4.02
CA ASP A 72 9.15 -3.80 -4.13
C ASP A 72 7.70 -4.10 -4.52
N PHE A 73 6.79 -3.26 -4.02
CA PHE A 73 5.39 -3.36 -4.39
C PHE A 73 5.21 -3.03 -5.88
N PRO A 74 4.56 -3.89 -6.69
CA PRO A 74 4.45 -3.72 -8.14
C PRO A 74 3.43 -2.62 -8.50
N CYS A 75 3.84 -1.36 -8.35
CA CYS A 75 3.05 -0.19 -8.73
C CYS A 75 3.84 0.72 -9.65
N ASP A 76 3.16 1.24 -10.68
CA ASP A 76 3.71 2.29 -11.54
C ASP A 76 3.91 3.58 -10.72
N GLN A 77 5.07 4.22 -10.90
CA GLN A 77 5.43 5.50 -10.29
C GLN A 77 4.54 6.66 -10.75
N SER A 78 3.93 6.54 -11.94
CA SER A 78 3.01 7.54 -12.49
C SER A 78 1.69 7.63 -11.69
N ILE A 79 1.30 6.55 -11.01
CA ILE A 79 0.02 6.45 -10.31
C ILE A 79 0.16 6.96 -8.88
N ASN A 80 -0.87 7.62 -8.34
CA ASN A 80 -0.95 7.98 -6.91
C ASN A 80 -1.95 7.13 -6.14
N PRO A 81 -1.61 5.87 -5.81
CA PRO A 81 -2.51 5.01 -5.07
C PRO A 81 -2.52 5.42 -3.59
N TYR A 82 -3.69 5.29 -2.99
CA TYR A 82 -3.79 5.23 -1.55
C TYR A 82 -3.48 3.81 -1.08
N LEU A 83 -2.48 3.65 -0.21
CA LEU A 83 -2.04 2.37 0.31
C LEU A 83 -2.38 2.23 1.79
N LYS A 84 -2.80 1.04 2.20
CA LYS A 84 -2.83 0.62 3.61
C LYS A 84 -2.23 -0.77 3.78
N LEU A 85 -1.33 -0.89 4.74
CA LEU A 85 -0.76 -2.17 5.16
C LEU A 85 -1.63 -2.78 6.25
N VAL A 86 -2.00 -4.05 6.07
CA VAL A 86 -2.87 -4.80 6.97
C VAL A 86 -2.25 -6.17 7.22
N LEU A 87 -2.22 -6.58 8.47
CA LEU A 87 -1.95 -7.95 8.86
C LEU A 87 -3.28 -8.68 9.00
N PHE A 88 -3.47 -9.73 8.21
CA PHE A 88 -4.66 -10.56 8.26
C PHE A 88 -4.25 -12.02 8.13
N GLN A 89 -4.73 -12.85 9.06
CA GLN A 89 -4.40 -14.29 9.13
C GLN A 89 -2.89 -14.57 9.04
N ASN A 90 -2.09 -13.80 9.79
CA ASN A 90 -0.63 -13.88 9.79
C ASN A 90 -0.02 -13.76 8.38
N LYS A 91 -0.57 -12.88 7.55
CA LYS A 91 0.01 -12.50 6.26
C LYS A 91 -0.07 -10.99 6.07
N LEU A 92 0.97 -10.44 5.46
CA LEU A 92 1.00 -9.03 5.05
C LEU A 92 0.14 -8.84 3.80
N HIS A 93 -0.78 -7.88 3.90
CA HIS A 93 -1.62 -7.45 2.80
C HIS A 93 -1.50 -5.94 2.57
N LEU A 94 -1.50 -5.54 1.30
CA LEU A 94 -1.64 -4.15 0.90
C LEU A 94 -3.01 -3.94 0.27
N PHE A 95 -3.83 -3.13 0.94
CA PHE A 95 -5.02 -2.55 0.31
C PHE A 95 -4.60 -1.34 -0.51
N VAL A 96 -5.01 -1.33 -1.77
CA VAL A 96 -4.58 -0.37 -2.78
C VAL A 96 -5.81 0.24 -3.39
N ARG A 97 -5.97 1.56 -3.29
CA ARG A 97 -6.99 2.29 -4.05
C ARG A 97 -6.29 3.18 -5.06
N ALA A 98 -6.50 2.89 -6.34
CA ALA A 98 -5.90 3.64 -7.44
C ALA A 98 -6.97 4.22 -8.36
N THR A 99 -6.68 5.38 -8.95
CA THR A 99 -7.47 5.90 -10.06
C THR A 99 -6.98 5.22 -11.33
N GLN A 100 -7.87 4.47 -11.98
CA GLN A 100 -7.61 3.93 -13.31
C GLN A 100 -8.15 4.91 -14.35
N VAL A 101 -7.34 5.19 -15.36
CA VAL A 101 -7.77 5.91 -16.57
C VAL A 101 -7.95 4.86 -17.66
N THR A 102 -9.15 4.74 -18.19
CA THR A 102 -9.45 3.91 -19.36
C THR A 102 -9.81 4.80 -20.54
N VAL A 103 -9.42 4.39 -21.74
CA VAL A 103 -9.81 5.05 -22.99
C VAL A 103 -10.78 4.12 -23.70
N GLU A 104 -12.05 4.50 -23.71
CA GLU A 104 -13.11 3.80 -24.45
C GLU A 104 -13.63 4.75 -25.51
N GLU A 105 -13.60 4.35 -26.79
CA GLU A 105 -14.16 5.15 -27.90
C GLU A 105 -13.64 6.60 -27.96
N HIS A 106 -12.34 6.82 -27.68
CA HIS A 106 -11.70 8.15 -27.58
C HIS A 106 -12.20 9.02 -26.41
N VAL A 107 -12.94 8.45 -25.46
CA VAL A 107 -13.35 9.11 -24.22
C VAL A 107 -12.49 8.61 -23.05
N PHE A 108 -11.87 9.54 -22.33
CA PHE A 108 -11.18 9.25 -21.09
C PHE A 108 -12.20 9.04 -19.97
N ARG A 109 -12.21 7.84 -19.39
CA ARG A 109 -12.97 7.53 -18.18
C ARG A 109 -12.01 7.35 -17.02
N THR A 110 -12.35 7.97 -15.90
CA THR A 110 -11.64 7.77 -14.64
C THR A 110 -12.51 6.96 -13.70
N SER A 111 -11.98 5.85 -13.19
CA SER A 111 -12.65 5.03 -12.18
C SER A 111 -11.73 4.80 -11.00
N ARG A 112 -12.31 4.59 -9.82
CA ARG A 112 -11.55 4.20 -8.62
C ARG A 112 -11.63 2.70 -8.47
N LYS A 113 -10.49 2.02 -8.51
CA LYS A 113 -10.41 0.59 -8.23
C LYS A 113 -9.74 0.35 -6.89
N ASN A 114 -10.34 -0.54 -6.11
CA ASN A 114 -9.70 -1.10 -4.93
C ASN A 114 -9.17 -2.49 -5.27
N SER A 115 -7.95 -2.78 -4.83
CA SER A 115 -7.30 -4.07 -5.02
C SER A 115 -6.63 -4.48 -3.72
N LEU A 116 -6.55 -5.78 -3.48
CA LEU A 116 -5.83 -6.35 -2.34
C LEU A 116 -4.66 -7.16 -2.87
N TYR A 117 -3.48 -6.87 -2.35
CA TYR A 117 -2.28 -7.65 -2.62
C TYR A 117 -1.87 -8.39 -1.36
N GLN A 118 -1.44 -9.64 -1.49
CA GLN A 118 -0.85 -10.44 -0.44
C GLN A 118 0.65 -10.62 -0.74
N TYR A 119 1.49 -10.47 0.27
CA TYR A 119 2.90 -10.75 0.18
C TYR A 119 3.18 -12.22 0.52
N ASP A 120 3.97 -12.90 -0.33
CA ASP A 120 4.57 -14.20 -0.09
C ASP A 120 6.02 -13.97 0.34
N ASP A 121 6.30 -14.23 1.61
CA ASP A 121 7.62 -14.00 2.19
C ASP A 121 8.63 -15.13 1.89
N ILE A 122 8.15 -16.31 1.47
CA ILE A 122 8.99 -17.43 1.05
C ILE A 122 9.51 -17.16 -0.37
N ALA A 123 8.61 -16.78 -1.27
CA ALA A 123 8.96 -16.47 -2.66
C ALA A 123 9.50 -15.04 -2.85
N ASP A 124 9.34 -14.16 -1.84
CA ASP A 124 9.59 -12.73 -1.91
C ASP A 124 8.82 -12.07 -3.08
N GLN A 125 7.49 -12.22 -3.07
CA GLN A 125 6.64 -11.75 -4.17
C GLN A 125 5.30 -11.18 -3.69
N TRP A 126 4.75 -10.24 -4.46
CA TRP A 126 3.41 -9.71 -4.27
C TRP A 126 2.44 -10.35 -5.26
N MET A 127 1.32 -10.84 -4.75
CA MET A 127 0.23 -11.38 -5.56
C MET A 127 -1.02 -10.53 -5.37
N LYS A 128 -1.64 -10.09 -6.47
CA LYS A 128 -2.96 -9.46 -6.42
C LYS A 128 -3.99 -10.56 -6.18
N VAL A 129 -4.58 -10.58 -4.98
CA VAL A 129 -5.55 -11.61 -4.56
C VAL A 129 -7.00 -11.15 -4.76
N TYR A 130 -7.22 -9.84 -4.91
CA TYR A 130 -8.53 -9.28 -5.19
C TYR A 130 -8.41 -7.97 -6.00
N GLU A 131 -9.39 -7.74 -6.87
CA GLU A 131 -9.61 -6.47 -7.56
C GLU A 131 -11.10 -6.20 -7.64
N THR A 132 -11.49 -4.96 -7.43
CA THR A 132 -12.88 -4.53 -7.62
C THR A 132 -13.22 -4.68 -9.10
N PRO A 133 -14.33 -5.37 -9.45
CA PRO A 133 -14.70 -5.54 -10.83
C PRO A 133 -15.19 -4.23 -11.46
N ASP A 134 -15.22 -4.19 -12.79
CA ASP A 134 -15.59 -3.00 -13.56
C ASP A 134 -17.07 -2.65 -13.45
N ARG A 135 -17.95 -3.67 -13.40
CA ARG A 135 -19.40 -3.48 -13.30
C ARG A 135 -19.88 -3.95 -11.94
N LEU A 136 -20.87 -3.25 -11.39
CA LEU A 136 -21.44 -3.58 -10.09
C LEU A 136 -22.02 -5.00 -10.05
N TRP A 137 -22.63 -5.45 -11.14
CA TRP A 137 -23.21 -6.81 -11.21
C TRP A 137 -22.16 -7.91 -11.40
N ASP A 138 -20.91 -7.57 -11.75
CA ASP A 138 -19.81 -8.54 -11.80
C ASP A 138 -19.36 -8.95 -10.38
N LEU A 139 -19.78 -8.22 -9.33
CA LEU A 139 -19.62 -8.63 -7.93
C LEU A 139 -20.41 -9.91 -7.59
N GLY A 140 -21.28 -10.38 -8.49
CA GLY A 140 -22.08 -11.58 -8.30
C GLY A 140 -23.15 -11.42 -7.22
N ARG A 141 -23.55 -12.53 -6.58
CA ARG A 141 -24.61 -12.55 -5.56
C ARG A 141 -24.11 -12.23 -4.14
N HIS A 142 -22.86 -11.79 -4.00
CA HIS A 142 -22.17 -11.69 -2.70
C HIS A 142 -22.17 -10.26 -2.12
N PHE A 143 -23.28 -9.54 -2.29
CA PHE A 143 -23.52 -8.30 -1.57
C PHE A 143 -25.02 -8.11 -1.34
N GLU A 144 -25.36 -7.52 -0.21
CA GLU A 144 -26.68 -6.95 0.04
C GLU A 144 -26.61 -5.46 -0.30
N CYS A 145 -27.44 -5.02 -1.24
CA CYS A 145 -27.60 -3.61 -1.53
C CYS A 145 -28.34 -2.95 -0.37
N ALA A 146 -27.61 -2.33 0.57
CA ALA A 146 -28.23 -1.63 1.69
C ALA A 146 -28.93 -0.32 1.25
N VAL A 147 -28.35 0.39 0.27
CA VAL A 147 -28.93 1.61 -0.31
C VAL A 147 -28.47 1.73 -1.77
N ALA A 148 -29.42 1.90 -2.69
CA ALA A 148 -29.15 2.38 -4.04
C ALA A 148 -29.92 3.68 -4.29
N LYS A 149 -29.28 4.63 -4.96
CA LYS A 149 -29.92 5.87 -5.42
C LYS A 149 -29.99 5.86 -6.94
N LEU A 150 -31.20 5.73 -7.46
CA LEU A 150 -31.46 5.85 -8.89
C LEU A 150 -31.63 7.34 -9.22
N TYR A 151 -30.92 7.82 -10.24
CA TYR A 151 -31.12 9.15 -10.80
C TYR A 151 -31.97 9.02 -12.06
N PRO A 152 -33.24 9.48 -12.07
CA PRO A 152 -34.13 9.31 -13.21
C PRO A 152 -33.60 9.93 -14.51
N GLN A 153 -32.75 10.96 -14.40
CA GLN A 153 -32.06 11.59 -15.52
C GLN A 153 -31.08 10.67 -16.29
N CYS A 154 -30.72 9.52 -15.72
CA CYS A 154 -29.88 8.51 -16.36
C CYS A 154 -30.69 7.40 -17.06
N LEU A 155 -32.02 7.42 -16.95
CA LEU A 155 -32.90 6.54 -17.73
C LEU A 155 -33.07 7.14 -19.11
N GLN A 156 -32.32 6.63 -20.09
CA GLN A 156 -32.64 6.88 -21.49
C GLN A 156 -33.93 6.13 -21.81
N LYS A 157 -34.94 6.86 -22.29
CA LYS A 157 -36.17 6.26 -22.81
C LYS A 157 -35.80 5.48 -24.07
N VAL A 158 -35.66 4.15 -23.94
CA VAL A 158 -35.65 3.28 -25.11
C VAL A 158 -37.07 3.32 -25.66
N LEU A 159 -37.27 4.05 -26.75
CA LEU A 159 -38.43 3.93 -27.64
C LEU A 159 -38.09 2.92 -28.73
#